data_AF-A0A0D8JVP7-F1
#
_entry.id   AF-A0A0D8JVP7-F1
#
_cell.length_a   1.000
_cell.length_b   1.000
_cell.length_c   1.000
_cell.angle_alpha   90.00
_cell.angle_beta   90.00
_cell.angle_gamma   90.00
#
_symmetry.space_group_name_H-M   'P 1'
#
loop_
_entity.id
_entity.type
_entity.pdbx_description
1 polymer ?
#
loop_
_entity_poly.entity_id
_entity_poly.type
_entity_poly.pdbx_seq_one_letter_code
_entity_poly.pdbx_strand_id
1 'polypeptide(L)'
;MTGYYRLCGFDILLEHIMCEFGPEVQCVAAVQPPRPYSGMVYAQKELVPILLLMLVQEDLMIGEEKAFWVLEESTEIGRLMDGKTISTQ
;
A
#
# COMPACT_ATOMS: atom_id res chain seq x y z
N MET A 1 8.75 -17.71 25.12
CA MET A 1 9.18 -17.78 23.70
C MET A 1 9.09 -16.39 23.10
N THR A 2 10.22 -15.74 22.89
CA THR A 2 10.31 -14.35 22.42
C THR A 2 11.21 -14.35 21.19
N GLY A 3 10.59 -14.39 20.01
CA GLY A 3 11.29 -14.52 18.72
C GLY A 3 12.21 -13.35 18.41
N TYR A 4 13.28 -13.64 17.68
CA TYR A 4 14.47 -12.82 17.40
C TYR A 4 14.21 -11.49 16.64
N TYR A 5 12.99 -11.24 16.17
CA TYR A 5 12.63 -10.12 15.27
C TYR A 5 11.80 -9.02 15.95
N ARG A 6 12.04 -8.75 17.23
CA ARG A 6 11.02 -8.10 18.06
C ARG A 6 10.87 -6.58 17.91
N LEU A 7 11.73 -5.84 17.21
CA LEU A 7 11.53 -4.41 16.89
C LEU A 7 12.46 -3.96 15.74
N CYS A 8 13.73 -4.39 15.75
CA CYS A 8 14.71 -4.02 14.71
C CYS A 8 14.38 -4.56 13.30
N GLY A 9 13.68 -5.69 13.20
CA GLY A 9 13.28 -6.22 11.88
C GLY A 9 12.27 -5.32 11.17
N PHE A 10 11.47 -4.56 11.91
CA PHE A 10 10.49 -3.63 11.35
C PHE A 10 11.15 -2.38 10.82
N ASP A 11 12.09 -1.81 11.56
CA ASP A 11 12.83 -0.63 11.10
C ASP A 11 13.62 -0.94 9.84
N ILE A 12 14.26 -2.12 9.80
CA ILE A 12 15.02 -2.60 8.63
C ILE A 12 14.09 -2.83 7.42
N LEU A 13 12.92 -3.45 7.64
CA LEU A 13 11.95 -3.67 6.57
C LEU A 13 11.39 -2.34 6.03
N LEU A 14 11.07 -1.40 6.92
CA LEU A 14 10.57 -0.09 6.55
C LEU A 14 11.64 0.71 5.79
N GLU A 15 12.89 0.66 6.24
CA GLU A 15 14.03 1.27 5.55
C GLU A 15 14.19 0.67 4.14
N HIS A 16 14.09 -0.65 3.98
CA HIS A 16 14.15 -1.30 2.67
C HIS A 16 13.03 -0.83 1.74
N ILE A 17 11.79 -0.81 2.24
CA ILE A 17 10.62 -0.36 1.46
C ILE A 17 10.78 1.11 1.07
N MET A 18 11.26 1.97 1.97
CA MET A 18 11.48 3.39 1.68
C MET A 18 12.67 3.61 0.74
N CYS A 19 13.68 2.74 0.73
CA CYS A 19 14.78 2.81 -0.23
C CYS A 19 14.36 2.37 -1.64
N GLU A 20 13.61 1.28 -1.77
CA GLU A 20 13.17 0.79 -3.08
C GLU A 20 12.02 1.62 -3.65
N PHE A 21 11.00 1.89 -2.85
CA PHE A 21 9.74 2.50 -3.30
C PHE A 21 9.59 3.96 -2.87
N GLY A 22 10.62 4.55 -2.24
CA GLY A 22 10.60 5.93 -1.75
C GLY A 22 10.16 6.96 -2.80
N PRO A 23 10.66 6.90 -4.05
CA PRO A 23 10.23 7.80 -5.12
C PRO A 23 8.74 7.69 -5.45
N GLU A 24 8.22 6.47 -5.58
CA GLU A 24 6.82 6.17 -5.89
C GLU A 24 5.92 6.60 -4.73
N VAL A 25 6.34 6.33 -3.49
CA VAL A 25 5.68 6.77 -2.26
C VAL A 25 5.62 8.29 -2.19
N GLN A 26 6.70 8.98 -2.52
CA GLN A 26 6.73 10.45 -2.57
C GLN A 26 5.82 11.00 -3.67
N CYS A 27 5.78 10.34 -4.84
CA CYS A 27 4.91 10.73 -5.94
C CYS A 27 3.42 10.63 -5.54
N VAL A 28 3.05 9.53 -4.87
CA VAL A 28 1.70 9.33 -4.32
C VAL A 28 1.40 10.33 -3.19
N ALA A 29 2.35 10.55 -2.30
CA ALA A 29 2.20 11.48 -1.17
C ALA A 29 2.10 12.94 -1.62
N ALA A 30 2.73 13.31 -2.74
CA ALA A 30 2.66 14.67 -3.29
C ALA A 30 1.27 15.00 -3.87
N VAL A 31 0.52 14.00 -4.32
CA VAL A 31 -0.83 14.16 -4.89
C VAL A 31 -1.90 14.14 -3.79
N GLN A 32 -1.61 13.56 -2.62
CA GLN A 32 -2.55 13.50 -1.50
C GLN A 32 -2.29 14.59 -0.45
N PRO A 33 -3.32 15.28 0.07
CA PRO A 33 -3.15 16.22 1.16
C PRO A 33 -2.60 15.51 2.41
N PRO A 34 -1.74 16.17 3.21
CA PRO A 34 -1.15 15.56 4.39
C PRO A 34 -2.26 15.13 5.36
N ARG A 35 -2.43 13.82 5.52
CA ARG A 35 -3.39 13.25 6.45
C ARG A 35 -2.76 13.18 7.85
N PRO A 36 -3.55 13.33 8.94
CA PRO A 36 -3.05 13.31 10.32
C PRO A 36 -2.73 11.88 10.80
N TYR A 37 -2.12 11.06 9.94
CA TYR A 37 -1.74 9.70 10.24
C TYR A 37 -0.28 9.66 10.67
N SER A 38 0.05 8.78 11.62
CA SER A 38 1.44 8.38 11.81
C SER A 38 1.95 7.71 10.52
N GLY A 39 3.24 7.82 10.22
CA GLY A 39 3.82 7.25 8.99
C GLY A 39 3.47 5.77 8.78
N MET A 40 3.33 5.01 9.87
CA MET A 40 2.90 3.60 9.83
C MET A 40 1.45 3.43 9.37
N VAL A 41 0.52 4.25 9.87
CA VAL A 41 -0.90 4.21 9.46
C VAL A 41 -1.03 4.65 8.01
N TYR A 42 -0.26 5.63 7.57
CA TYR A 42 -0.21 6.03 6.18
C TYR A 42 0.34 4.90 5.29
N ALA A 43 1.44 4.26 5.67
CA ALA A 43 1.98 3.14 4.91
C ALA A 43 0.98 1.98 4.79
N GLN A 44 0.32 1.61 5.89
CA GLN A 44 -0.63 0.50 5.90
C GLN A 44 -1.94 0.80 5.15
N LYS A 45 -2.52 2.00 5.33
CA LYS A 45 -3.83 2.33 4.76
C LYS A 45 -3.76 2.92 3.35
N GLU A 46 -2.65 3.57 3.01
CA GLU A 46 -2.51 4.26 1.73
C GLU A 46 -1.53 3.54 0.80
N LEU A 47 -0.31 3.29 1.26
CA LEU A 47 0.75 2.75 0.38
C LEU A 47 0.55 1.26 0.06
N VAL A 48 0.27 0.42 1.06
CA VAL A 48 0.08 -1.03 0.86
C VAL A 48 -1.04 -1.33 -0.16
N PRO A 49 -2.23 -0.70 -0.10
CA PRO A 49 -3.25 -0.88 -1.13
C PRO A 49 -2.82 -0.45 -2.53
N ILE A 50 -2.03 0.63 -2.65
CA ILE A 50 -1.54 1.13 -3.95
C ILE A 50 -0.53 0.14 -4.54
N LEU A 51 0.40 -0.35 -3.72
CA LEU A 51 1.37 -1.36 -4.15
C LEU A 51 0.69 -2.66 -4.56
N LEU A 52 -0.32 -3.12 -3.79
CA LEU A 52 -1.11 -4.30 -4.16
C LEU A 52 -1.82 -4.13 -5.50
N LEU A 53 -2.40 -2.95 -5.74
CA LEU A 53 -3.06 -2.63 -7.00
C LEU A 53 -2.09 -2.67 -8.18
N MET A 54 -0.90 -2.07 -8.03
CA MET A 54 0.15 -2.12 -9.04
C MET A 54 0.62 -3.55 -9.33
N LEU A 55 0.82 -4.37 -8.28
CA LEU A 55 1.23 -5.76 -8.43
C LEU A 55 0.19 -6.60 -9.17
N VAL A 56 -1.10 -6.44 -8.87
CA VAL A 56 -2.18 -7.17 -9.56
C VAL A 56 -2.31 -6.73 -11.02
N GLN A 57 -2.14 -5.43 -11.31
CA GLN A 57 -2.10 -4.95 -12.69
C GLN A 57 -0.96 -5.60 -13.48
N GLU A 58 0.23 -5.67 -12.90
CA GLU A 58 1.42 -6.24 -13.54
C GLU A 58 1.31 -7.76 -13.73
N ASP A 59 0.89 -8.50 -12.70
CA ASP A 59 0.78 -9.96 -12.73
C ASP A 59 -0.29 -10.45 -13.71
N LEU A 60 -1.45 -9.80 -13.70
CA LEU A 60 -2.60 -10.21 -14.53
C LEU A 60 -2.67 -9.47 -15.88
N MET A 61 -1.81 -8.47 -16.11
CA MET A 61 -1.85 -7.58 -17.28
C MET A 61 -3.23 -6.96 -17.52
N ILE A 62 -3.91 -6.56 -16.44
CA ILE A 62 -5.24 -5.96 -16.46
C ILE A 62 -5.20 -4.49 -16.06
N GLY A 63 -6.17 -3.71 -16.55
CA GLY A 63 -6.30 -2.30 -16.17
C GLY A 63 -6.68 -2.11 -14.70
N GLU A 64 -6.45 -0.89 -14.21
CA GLU A 64 -6.63 -0.50 -12.81
C GLU A 64 -8.00 -0.87 -12.23
N GLU A 65 -9.09 -0.57 -12.92
CA GLU A 65 -10.44 -0.92 -12.45
C GLU A 65 -10.59 -2.43 -12.23
N LYS A 66 -10.11 -3.25 -13.16
CA LYS A 66 -10.20 -4.71 -13.03
C LYS A 66 -9.30 -5.23 -11.91
N ALA A 67 -8.10 -4.66 -11.75
CA ALA A 67 -7.22 -5.01 -10.64
C ALA A 67 -7.83 -4.63 -9.28
N PHE A 68 -8.53 -3.49 -9.20
CA PHE A 68 -9.26 -3.07 -8.02
C PHE A 68 -10.38 -4.06 -7.68
N TRP A 69 -11.20 -4.45 -8.65
CA TRP A 69 -12.26 -5.46 -8.46
C TRP A 69 -11.72 -6.80 -7.96
N VAL A 70 -10.60 -7.26 -8.52
CA VAL A 70 -9.92 -8.50 -8.06
C VAL A 70 -9.48 -8.39 -6.60
N LEU A 71 -8.97 -7.23 -6.18
CA LEU A 71 -8.56 -7.00 -4.80
C LEU A 71 -9.75 -6.85 -3.84
N GLU A 72 -10.85 -6.25 -4.29
CA GLU A 72 -12.09 -6.08 -3.52
C GLU A 72 -12.79 -7.43 -3.24
N GLU A 73 -12.80 -8.36 -4.20
CA GLU A 73 -13.37 -9.70 -4.00
C GLU A 73 -12.62 -10.55 -2.97
N SER A 74 -11.36 -10.22 -2.68
CA SER A 74 -10.59 -10.91 -1.64
C SER A 74 -11.00 -10.42 -0.25
N THR A 75 -11.57 -11.30 0.58
CA THR A 75 -12.22 -10.91 1.86
C THR A 75 -11.27 -10.26 2.88
N GLU A 76 -9.97 -10.54 2.80
CA GLU A 76 -8.97 -9.96 3.68
C GLU A 76 -8.36 -8.67 3.09
N ILE A 77 -8.19 -8.62 1.77
CA ILE A 77 -7.59 -7.49 1.06
C ILE A 77 -8.62 -6.40 0.77
N GLY A 78 -9.86 -6.76 0.44
CA GLY A 78 -10.98 -5.84 0.26
C GLY A 78 -11.21 -4.96 1.48
N ARG A 79 -10.98 -5.46 2.71
CA ARG A 79 -11.02 -4.64 3.93
C ARG A 79 -9.92 -3.58 4.02
N LEU A 80 -8.80 -3.76 3.32
CA LEU A 80 -7.74 -2.75 3.19
C LEU A 80 -8.06 -1.74 2.06
N MET A 81 -8.91 -2.13 1.11
CA MET A 81 -9.39 -1.29 0.01
C MET A 81 -10.67 -0.50 0.38
N ASP A 82 -11.42 -0.95 1.39
CA ASP A 82 -12.66 -0.34 1.86
C ASP A 82 -12.47 1.14 2.23
N GLY A 83 -13.17 2.02 1.51
CA GLY A 83 -13.10 3.49 1.67
C GLY A 83 -12.19 4.22 0.68
N LYS A 84 -11.50 3.51 -0.23
CA LYS A 84 -10.77 4.10 -1.35
C LYS A 84 -11.66 4.13 -2.58
N THR A 85 -12.34 5.25 -2.80
CA THR A 85 -12.97 5.53 -4.09
C THR A 85 -11.88 5.79 -5.13
N ILE A 86 -11.89 5.01 -6.21
CA ILE A 86 -11.20 5.33 -7.47
C ILE A 86 -11.58 6.75 -7.87
N SER A 87 -10.65 7.69 -7.71
CA SER A 87 -10.79 9.05 -8.19
C SER A 87 -10.55 9.01 -9.70
N THR A 88 -11.61 8.82 -10.46
CA THR A 88 -11.62 9.00 -11.91
C THR A 88 -11.49 10.50 -12.21
N GLN A 89 -10.27 11.01 -12.30
CA GLN A 89 -9.96 12.29 -12.96
C GLN A 89 -8.73 12.13 -13.85
#